data_AF-A0A349BX13-F1
#
_entry.id   AF-A0A349BX13-F1
#
_cell.length_a   1.000
_cell.length_b   1.000
_cell.length_c   1.000
_cell.angle_alpha   90.00
_cell.angle_beta   90.00
_cell.angle_gamma   90.00
#
_symmetry.space_group_name_H-M   'P 1'
#
loop_
_entity.id
_entity.type
_entity.pdbx_description
1 polymer ?
#
loop_
_entity_poly.entity_id
_entity_poly.type
_entity_poly.pdbx_seq_one_letter_code
_entity_poly.pdbx_strand_id
1 'polypeptide(L)'
;MKSLKILISAILAGFCIGLGGMLFLAMDDKVIGASLFSVGLFVICTNGLHLFTGKVCYVFQNDRSFALSLPLIWIGNLIGTAGVALILRLSRAAALAEKASSICEVKHNDSMLSLFLLGILCNIFIFIAVDGYRNNQHELAKYAAIFLGVVGFILCGAEHCVADMFYYHAAAAWTPDLLFRLLVITAGNAVGGILAERLRTFVAK
;
A
#
# COMPACT_ATOMS: atom_id res chain seq x y z
N MET A 1 19.27 17.38 3.30
CA MET A 1 19.77 16.02 2.96
C MET A 1 18.87 14.89 3.48
N LYS A 2 18.44 14.90 4.76
CA LYS A 2 17.57 13.85 5.33
C LYS A 2 16.22 13.69 4.61
N SER A 3 15.50 14.80 4.36
CA SER A 3 14.20 14.77 3.68
C SER A 3 14.28 14.28 2.23
N LEU A 4 15.37 14.61 1.52
CA LEU A 4 15.60 14.11 0.15
C LEU A 4 15.78 12.59 0.13
N LYS A 5 16.54 12.03 1.08
CA LYS A 5 16.70 10.57 1.21
C LYS A 5 15.36 9.88 1.50
N ILE A 6 14.55 10.46 2.39
CA ILE A 6 13.19 9.94 2.69
C ILE A 6 12.32 9.99 1.44
N LEU A 7 12.32 11.10 0.71
CA LEU A 7 11.53 11.26 -0.51
C LEU A 7 11.93 10.24 -1.58
N ILE A 8 13.22 10.07 -1.86
CA ILE A 8 13.71 9.07 -2.84
C ILE A 8 13.31 7.66 -2.40
N SER A 9 13.50 7.32 -1.12
CA SER A 9 13.09 6.03 -0.58
C SER A 9 11.57 5.80 -0.69
N ALA A 10 10.77 6.85 -0.52
CA ALA A 10 9.32 6.80 -0.68
C ALA A 10 8.89 6.67 -2.14
N ILE A 11 9.58 7.33 -3.07
CA ILE A 11 9.38 7.13 -4.51
C ILE A 11 9.65 5.67 -4.89
N LEU A 12 10.76 5.09 -4.42
CA LEU A 12 11.08 3.69 -4.66
C LEU A 12 10.03 2.74 -4.05
N ALA A 13 9.54 3.03 -2.84
CA ALA A 13 8.47 2.23 -2.24
C ALA A 13 7.16 2.30 -3.04
N GLY A 14 6.76 3.48 -3.50
CA GLY A 14 5.61 3.65 -4.39
C GLY A 14 5.78 2.89 -5.70
N PHE A 15 6.98 2.94 -6.28
CA PHE A 15 7.31 2.17 -7.48
C PHE A 15 7.17 0.65 -7.23
N CYS A 16 7.66 0.14 -6.10
CA CYS A 16 7.53 -1.28 -5.76
C CYS A 16 6.07 -1.72 -5.59
N ILE A 17 5.21 -0.90 -4.95
CA ILE A 17 3.77 -1.18 -4.88
C ILE A 17 3.13 -1.12 -6.27
N GLY A 18 3.53 -0.16 -7.12
CA GLY A 18 3.09 -0.09 -8.50
C GLY A 18 3.44 -1.35 -9.31
N LEU A 19 4.64 -1.91 -9.13
CA LEU A 19 5.02 -3.19 -9.74
C LEU A 19 4.14 -4.34 -9.25
N GLY A 20 3.85 -4.39 -7.95
CA GLY A 20 2.91 -5.36 -7.38
C GLY A 20 1.51 -5.22 -8.00
N GLY A 21 1.00 -3.99 -8.12
CA GLY A 21 -0.28 -3.71 -8.77
C GLY A 21 -0.28 -4.12 -10.25
N MET A 22 0.80 -3.86 -10.98
CA MET A 22 0.93 -4.28 -12.37
C MET A 22 0.93 -5.81 -12.51
N LEU A 23 1.62 -6.54 -11.62
CA LEU A 23 1.58 -8.01 -11.58
C LEU A 23 0.16 -8.53 -11.29
N PHE A 24 -0.55 -7.90 -10.35
CA PHE A 24 -1.94 -8.25 -10.07
C PHE A 24 -2.84 -8.07 -11.29
N LEU A 25 -2.74 -6.93 -12.00
CA LEU A 25 -3.51 -6.70 -13.22
C LEU A 25 -3.15 -7.67 -14.36
N ALA A 26 -1.89 -8.09 -14.44
CA ALA A 26 -1.42 -8.98 -15.50
C ALA A 26 -1.98 -10.40 -15.38
N MET A 27 -2.43 -10.81 -14.19
CA MET A 27 -3.00 -12.13 -13.94
C MET A 27 -4.52 -12.11 -14.08
N ASP A 28 -5.09 -13.21 -14.56
CA ASP A 28 -6.55 -13.41 -14.57
C ASP A 28 -7.04 -14.08 -13.29
N ASP A 29 -6.22 -14.98 -12.72
CA ASP A 29 -6.48 -15.60 -11.43
C ASP A 29 -6.10 -14.64 -10.29
N LYS A 30 -7.10 -14.29 -9.46
CA LYS A 30 -6.93 -13.35 -8.35
C LYS A 30 -5.99 -13.86 -7.26
N VAL A 31 -5.92 -15.18 -7.03
CA VAL A 31 -5.03 -15.79 -6.02
C VAL A 31 -3.58 -15.71 -6.49
N ILE A 32 -3.32 -16.01 -7.77
CA ILE A 32 -1.98 -15.86 -8.35
C ILE A 32 -1.58 -14.39 -8.38
N GLY A 33 -2.48 -13.50 -8.82
CA GLY A 33 -2.24 -12.05 -8.81
C GLY A 33 -1.91 -11.53 -7.41
N ALA A 34 -2.70 -11.89 -6.40
CA ALA A 34 -2.47 -11.49 -5.00
C ALA A 34 -1.14 -12.03 -4.46
N SER A 35 -0.80 -13.27 -4.81
CA SER A 35 0.47 -13.90 -4.44
C SER A 35 1.65 -13.12 -5.02
N LEU A 36 1.61 -12.78 -6.31
CA LEU A 36 2.66 -12.03 -7.00
C LEU A 36 2.74 -10.55 -6.58
N PHE A 37 1.64 -9.95 -6.13
CA PHE A 37 1.66 -8.59 -5.55
C PHE A 37 2.64 -8.50 -4.37
N SER A 38 2.86 -9.61 -3.64
CA SER A 38 3.78 -9.68 -2.49
C SER A 38 5.20 -9.24 -2.80
N VAL A 39 5.63 -9.32 -4.07
CA VAL A 39 6.94 -8.82 -4.53
C VAL A 39 7.14 -7.36 -4.14
N GLY A 40 6.10 -6.52 -4.22
CA GLY A 40 6.18 -5.10 -3.89
C GLY A 40 6.56 -4.88 -2.41
N LEU A 41 5.82 -5.50 -1.49
CA LEU A 41 6.09 -5.36 -0.06
C LEU A 41 7.38 -6.08 0.37
N PHE A 42 7.70 -7.21 -0.26
CA PHE A 42 8.97 -7.91 -0.06
C PHE A 42 10.16 -6.96 -0.27
N VAL A 43 10.26 -6.33 -1.44
CA VAL A 43 11.37 -5.42 -1.76
C VAL A 43 11.43 -4.24 -0.80
N ILE A 44 10.27 -3.69 -0.41
CA ILE A 44 10.17 -2.58 0.53
C ILE A 44 10.75 -2.97 1.89
N CYS A 45 10.34 -4.12 2.43
CA CYS A 45 10.79 -4.59 3.74
C CYS A 45 12.27 -4.97 3.74
N THR A 46 12.75 -5.67 2.70
CA THR A 46 14.17 -6.09 2.61
C THR A 46 15.11 -4.92 2.46
N ASN A 47 14.68 -3.83 1.80
CA ASN A 47 15.51 -2.64 1.57
C ASN A 47 15.20 -1.49 2.54
N GLY A 48 14.29 -1.69 3.50
CA GLY A 48 13.93 -0.66 4.49
C GLY A 48 13.30 0.59 3.90
N LEU A 49 12.58 0.47 2.77
CA LEU A 49 12.01 1.61 2.07
C LEU A 49 10.85 2.27 2.84
N HIS A 50 10.54 3.52 2.49
CA HIS A 50 9.50 4.30 3.18
C HIS A 50 8.15 4.14 2.48
N LEU A 51 7.38 3.15 2.91
CA LEU A 51 5.99 2.99 2.52
C LEU A 51 5.08 3.62 3.59
N PHE A 52 4.15 4.51 3.19
CA PHE A 52 3.26 5.22 4.11
C PHE A 52 2.49 4.25 5.02
N THR A 53 1.82 3.26 4.44
CA THR A 53 0.97 2.29 5.15
C THR A 53 1.75 1.46 6.16
N GLY A 54 3.01 1.11 5.89
CA GLY A 54 3.89 0.43 6.83
C GLY A 54 4.50 1.34 7.90
N LYS A 55 4.82 2.59 7.57
CA LYS A 55 5.46 3.55 8.50
C LYS A 55 4.45 4.17 9.47
N VAL A 56 3.22 4.45 9.02
CA VAL A 56 2.18 5.09 9.84
C VAL A 56 1.79 4.27 11.07
N CYS A 57 1.89 2.94 11.01
CA CYS A 57 1.62 2.05 12.15
C CYS A 57 2.43 2.41 13.39
N TYR A 58 3.66 2.90 13.19
CA TYR A 58 4.62 3.16 14.26
C TYR A 58 4.71 4.64 14.65
N VAL A 59 3.75 5.48 14.23
CA VAL A 59 3.83 6.94 14.44
C VAL A 59 3.98 7.32 15.92
N PHE A 60 3.30 6.62 16.83
CA PHE A 60 3.37 6.88 18.28
C PHE A 60 4.55 6.21 18.99
N GLN A 61 5.33 5.38 18.29
CA GLN A 61 6.60 4.86 18.79
C GLN A 61 7.79 5.78 18.46
N ASN A 62 7.56 6.80 17.64
CA ASN A 62 8.61 7.68 17.10
C ASN A 62 8.35 9.14 17.48
N ASP A 63 9.31 10.01 17.16
CA ASP A 63 9.26 11.43 17.48
C ASP A 63 8.38 12.24 16.53
N ARG A 64 8.20 13.54 16.85
CA ARG A 64 7.46 14.49 16.00
C ARG A 64 8.07 14.62 14.61
N SER A 65 9.39 14.49 14.45
CA SER A 65 10.06 14.57 13.15
C SER A 65 9.64 13.43 12.23
N PHE A 66 9.50 12.22 12.76
CA PHE A 66 8.96 11.07 12.05
C PHE A 66 7.51 11.30 11.61
N ALA A 67 6.64 11.76 12.52
CA ALA A 67 5.25 12.03 12.19
C ALA A 67 5.11 13.07 11.06
N LEU A 68 5.90 14.14 11.09
CA LEU A 68 5.93 15.16 10.04
C LEU A 68 6.51 14.66 8.71
N SER A 69 7.21 13.52 8.70
CA SER A 69 7.70 12.89 7.47
C SER A 69 6.63 12.06 6.74
N LEU A 70 5.55 11.63 7.42
CA LEU A 70 4.52 10.77 6.82
C LEU A 70 3.84 11.38 5.58
N PRO A 71 3.48 12.69 5.56
CA PRO A 71 2.93 13.30 4.35
C PRO A 71 3.93 13.31 3.18
N LEU A 72 5.22 13.56 3.45
CA LEU A 72 6.27 13.49 2.44
C LEU A 72 6.42 12.07 1.88
N ILE A 73 6.31 11.05 2.75
CA ILE A 73 6.34 9.64 2.35
C ILE A 73 5.13 9.31 1.47
N TRP A 74 3.93 9.74 1.85
CA TRP A 74 2.71 9.54 1.06
C TRP A 74 2.83 10.17 -0.33
N ILE A 75 3.35 11.40 -0.43
CA ILE A 75 3.61 12.08 -1.71
C ILE A 75 4.67 11.33 -2.53
N GLY A 76 5.75 10.89 -1.89
CA GLY A 76 6.76 10.07 -2.57
C GLY A 76 6.16 8.79 -3.14
N ASN A 77 5.33 8.09 -2.37
CA ASN A 77 4.63 6.89 -2.83
C ASN A 77 3.72 7.19 -4.04
N LEU A 78 2.96 8.30 -4.01
CA LEU A 78 2.14 8.76 -5.14
C LEU A 78 2.99 8.93 -6.41
N ILE A 79 4.12 9.65 -6.32
CA ILE A 79 5.04 9.87 -7.45
C ILE A 79 5.61 8.53 -7.97
N GLY A 80 6.00 7.63 -7.05
CA GLY A 80 6.53 6.32 -7.41
C GLY A 80 5.54 5.47 -8.22
N THR A 81 4.29 5.43 -7.78
CA THR A 81 3.23 4.70 -8.48
C THR A 81 2.91 5.30 -9.86
N ALA A 82 2.97 6.63 -9.99
CA ALA A 82 2.81 7.31 -11.26
C ALA A 82 3.87 6.87 -12.28
N GLY A 83 5.11 6.64 -11.84
CA GLY A 83 6.20 6.15 -12.69
C GLY A 83 5.89 4.77 -13.31
N VAL A 84 5.38 3.82 -12.51
CA VAL A 84 5.00 2.49 -13.04
C VAL A 84 3.79 2.59 -13.95
N ALA A 85 2.78 3.39 -13.58
CA ALA A 85 1.61 3.62 -14.42
C ALA A 85 1.98 4.25 -15.78
N LEU A 86 2.95 5.17 -15.80
CA LEU A 86 3.45 5.75 -17.04
C LEU A 86 4.12 4.68 -17.93
N ILE A 87 4.97 3.82 -17.37
CA ILE A 87 5.57 2.69 -18.10
C ILE A 87 4.49 1.75 -18.65
N LEU A 88 3.48 1.42 -17.84
CA LEU A 88 2.35 0.60 -18.26
C LEU A 88 1.65 1.23 -19.47
N ARG A 89 1.27 2.51 -19.38
CA ARG A 89 0.51 3.21 -20.44
C ARG A 89 1.31 3.50 -21.71
N LEU A 90 2.64 3.62 -21.62
CA LEU A 90 3.52 3.87 -22.77
C LEU A 90 4.10 2.58 -23.41
N SER A 91 3.69 1.40 -22.94
CA SER A 91 4.13 0.12 -23.47
C SER A 91 2.95 -0.71 -23.97
N ARG A 92 3.24 -1.90 -24.52
CA ARG A 92 2.19 -2.88 -24.86
C ARG A 92 1.31 -3.29 -23.67
N ALA A 93 1.76 -3.03 -22.43
CA ALA A 93 0.98 -3.29 -21.24
C ALA A 93 -0.16 -2.28 -21.03
N ALA A 94 -0.33 -1.28 -21.91
CA ALA A 94 -1.45 -0.35 -21.87
C ALA A 94 -2.83 -1.05 -21.87
N ALA A 95 -2.92 -2.27 -22.43
CA ALA A 95 -4.12 -3.10 -22.35
C ALA A 95 -4.56 -3.43 -20.91
N LEU A 96 -3.63 -3.41 -19.93
CA LEU A 96 -3.95 -3.62 -18.51
C LEU A 96 -4.67 -2.43 -17.87
N ALA A 97 -4.68 -1.26 -18.51
CA ALA A 97 -5.36 -0.07 -17.99
C ALA A 97 -6.88 -0.28 -17.84
N GLU A 98 -7.49 -1.11 -18.69
CA GLU A 98 -8.93 -1.40 -18.60
C GLU A 98 -9.30 -2.17 -17.32
N LYS A 99 -8.45 -3.11 -16.90
CA LYS A 99 -8.58 -3.79 -15.60
C LYS A 99 -8.42 -2.79 -14.44
N ALA A 100 -7.49 -1.84 -14.55
CA ALA A 100 -7.35 -0.77 -13.57
C ALA A 100 -8.59 0.12 -13.51
N SER A 101 -9.19 0.47 -14.66
CA SER A 101 -10.43 1.25 -14.73
C SER A 101 -11.59 0.54 -14.02
N SER A 102 -11.72 -0.78 -14.23
CA SER A 102 -12.74 -1.59 -13.56
C SER A 102 -12.59 -1.56 -12.04
N ILE A 103 -11.34 -1.60 -11.53
CA ILE A 103 -11.07 -1.46 -10.09
C ILE A 103 -11.44 -0.06 -9.58
N CYS A 104 -11.14 0.99 -10.36
CA CYS A 104 -11.51 2.37 -10.00
C CYS A 104 -13.03 2.57 -9.95
N GLU A 105 -13.77 1.95 -10.87
CA GLU A 105 -15.23 2.04 -10.95
C GLU A 105 -15.90 1.40 -9.73
N VAL A 106 -15.42 0.25 -9.26
CA VAL A 106 -15.91 -0.38 -8.01
C VAL A 106 -15.78 0.60 -6.84
N LYS A 107 -14.63 1.25 -6.70
CA LYS A 107 -14.37 2.22 -5.61
C LYS A 107 -15.20 3.49 -5.74
N HIS A 108 -15.42 3.95 -6.96
CA HIS A 108 -16.25 5.12 -7.24
C HIS A 108 -17.72 4.85 -6.85
N ASN A 109 -18.20 3.62 -7.05
CA ASN A 109 -19.56 3.22 -6.73
C ASN A 109 -19.76 2.74 -5.28
N ASP A 110 -18.68 2.61 -4.48
CA ASP A 110 -18.79 2.21 -3.08
C ASP A 110 -19.14 3.40 -2.14
N SER A 111 -19.58 3.10 -0.93
CA SER A 111 -19.82 4.09 0.12
C SER A 111 -18.52 4.50 0.82
N MET A 112 -18.45 5.76 1.29
CA MET A 112 -17.29 6.26 2.04
C MET A 112 -17.02 5.45 3.32
N LEU A 113 -18.08 4.99 4.00
CA LEU A 113 -17.95 4.17 5.20
C LEU A 113 -17.33 2.81 4.88
N SER A 114 -17.77 2.15 3.80
CA SER A 114 -17.18 0.89 3.34
C SER A 114 -15.69 1.07 3.04
N LEU A 115 -15.33 2.06 2.22
CA LEU A 115 -13.94 2.36 1.86
C LEU A 115 -13.06 2.63 3.10
N PHE A 116 -13.59 3.36 4.09
CA PHE A 116 -12.89 3.61 5.34
C PHE A 116 -12.65 2.32 6.14
N LEU A 117 -13.68 1.47 6.28
CA LEU A 117 -13.58 0.19 7.01
C LEU A 117 -12.66 -0.81 6.31
N LEU A 118 -12.74 -0.90 4.98
CA LEU A 118 -11.83 -1.71 4.16
C LEU A 118 -10.40 -1.18 4.24
N GLY A 119 -10.22 0.14 4.37
CA GLY A 119 -8.92 0.76 4.65
C GLY A 119 -8.35 0.35 6.01
N ILE A 120 -9.19 0.32 7.05
CA ILE A 120 -8.80 -0.18 8.37
C ILE A 120 -8.35 -1.64 8.27
N LEU A 121 -9.19 -2.50 7.68
CA LEU A 121 -8.89 -3.92 7.51
C LEU A 121 -7.58 -4.14 6.76
N CYS A 122 -7.38 -3.41 5.65
CA CYS A 122 -6.17 -3.51 4.86
C CYS A 122 -4.93 -3.25 5.71
N ASN A 123 -4.93 -2.19 6.51
CA ASN A 123 -3.70 -1.83 7.22
C ASN A 123 -3.46 -2.63 8.50
N ILE A 124 -4.47 -3.36 8.99
CA ILE A 124 -4.26 -4.45 9.96
C ILE A 124 -3.42 -5.57 9.33
N PHE A 125 -3.74 -5.99 8.11
CA PHE A 125 -2.93 -6.98 7.37
C PHE A 125 -1.53 -6.46 7.03
N ILE A 126 -1.41 -5.20 6.60
CA ILE A 126 -0.10 -4.58 6.37
C ILE A 126 0.70 -4.54 7.68
N PHE A 127 0.09 -4.18 8.82
CA PHE A 127 0.75 -4.24 10.12
C PHE A 127 1.26 -5.65 10.44
N ILE A 128 0.43 -6.69 10.28
CA ILE A 128 0.84 -8.09 10.49
C ILE A 128 2.07 -8.44 9.63
N ALA A 129 2.06 -8.05 8.35
CA ALA A 129 3.19 -8.27 7.45
C ALA A 129 4.47 -7.55 7.90
N VAL A 130 4.39 -6.24 8.16
CA VAL A 130 5.58 -5.43 8.46
C VAL A 130 6.12 -5.67 9.87
N ASP A 131 5.25 -5.86 10.86
CA ASP A 131 5.66 -6.19 12.24
C ASP A 131 6.19 -7.63 12.30
N GLY A 132 5.56 -8.56 11.59
CA GLY A 132 6.05 -9.92 11.41
C GLY A 132 7.44 -9.95 10.76
N TYR A 133 7.66 -9.21 9.69
CA TYR A 133 8.98 -9.08 9.07
C TYR A 133 10.03 -8.49 10.04
N ARG A 134 9.64 -7.46 10.80
CA ARG A 134 10.54 -6.73 11.71
C ARG A 134 10.96 -7.57 12.92
N ASN A 135 10.03 -8.33 13.50
CA ASN A 135 10.22 -8.94 14.82
C ASN A 135 10.50 -10.45 14.79
N ASN A 136 10.23 -11.15 13.68
CA ASN A 136 10.57 -12.57 13.58
C ASN A 136 12.07 -12.79 13.41
N GLN A 137 12.62 -13.79 14.10
CA GLN A 137 14.05 -14.15 14.00
C GLN A 137 14.34 -15.07 12.81
N HIS A 138 13.34 -15.84 12.34
CA HIS A 138 13.49 -16.77 11.23
C HIS A 138 13.17 -16.09 9.89
N GLU A 139 14.12 -16.14 8.95
CA GLU A 139 13.97 -15.52 7.61
C GLU A 139 12.72 -16.01 6.87
N LEU A 140 12.45 -17.33 6.88
CA LEU A 140 11.24 -17.87 6.25
C LEU A 140 9.95 -17.29 6.86
N ALA A 141 9.90 -17.14 8.18
CA ALA A 141 8.74 -16.56 8.87
C ALA A 141 8.53 -15.08 8.53
N LYS A 142 9.63 -14.32 8.34
CA LYS A 142 9.55 -12.93 7.89
C LYS A 142 8.91 -12.81 6.51
N TYR A 143 9.36 -13.62 5.56
CA TYR A 143 8.82 -13.59 4.20
C TYR A 143 7.40 -14.18 4.13
N ALA A 144 7.10 -15.19 4.94
CA ALA A 144 5.74 -15.72 5.08
C ALA A 144 4.78 -14.67 5.65
N ALA A 145 5.20 -13.87 6.64
CA ALA A 145 4.37 -12.78 7.16
C ALA A 145 4.01 -11.75 6.08
N ILE A 146 4.99 -11.36 5.24
CA ILE A 146 4.75 -10.48 4.10
C ILE A 146 3.74 -11.11 3.14
N PHE A 147 3.98 -12.36 2.73
CA PHE A 147 3.13 -13.06 1.78
C PHE A 147 1.69 -13.19 2.29
N LEU A 148 1.50 -13.65 3.53
CA LEU A 148 0.19 -13.85 4.13
C LEU A 148 -0.56 -12.53 4.33
N GLY A 149 0.13 -11.48 4.78
CA GLY A 149 -0.49 -10.17 4.94
C GLY A 149 -0.94 -9.58 3.60
N VAL A 150 -0.11 -9.68 2.56
CA VAL A 150 -0.45 -9.17 1.23
C VAL A 150 -1.60 -9.95 0.60
N VAL A 151 -1.49 -11.28 0.55
CA VAL A 151 -2.53 -12.14 -0.02
C VAL A 151 -3.85 -11.95 0.73
N GLY A 152 -3.81 -11.87 2.06
CA GLY A 152 -4.97 -11.68 2.91
C GLY A 152 -5.75 -10.41 2.56
N PHE A 153 -5.09 -9.25 2.53
CA PHE A 153 -5.81 -7.99 2.28
C PHE A 153 -6.40 -7.94 0.86
N ILE A 154 -5.69 -8.44 -0.15
CA ILE A 154 -6.15 -8.42 -1.53
C ILE A 154 -7.37 -9.35 -1.70
N LEU A 155 -7.30 -10.57 -1.18
CA LEU A 155 -8.40 -11.54 -1.31
C LEU A 155 -9.61 -11.16 -0.47
N CYS A 156 -9.43 -10.42 0.63
CA CYS A 156 -10.53 -9.82 1.38
C CYS A 156 -11.14 -8.58 0.71
N GLY A 157 -10.60 -8.12 -0.43
CA GLY A 157 -11.07 -6.91 -1.11
C GLY A 157 -10.80 -5.62 -0.31
N ALA A 158 -9.78 -5.62 0.54
CA ALA A 158 -9.44 -4.49 1.39
C ALA A 158 -8.74 -3.37 0.61
N GLU A 159 -8.78 -2.16 1.16
CA GLU A 159 -8.44 -0.93 0.45
C GLU A 159 -7.07 -0.40 0.85
N HIS A 160 -6.12 -0.33 -0.09
CA HIS A 160 -4.73 0.11 0.17
C HIS A 160 -4.43 1.41 -0.59
N CYS A 161 -4.29 2.53 0.14
CA CYS A 161 -4.19 3.85 -0.50
C CYS A 161 -3.05 3.94 -1.53
N VAL A 162 -1.88 3.34 -1.29
CA VAL A 162 -0.76 3.39 -2.26
C VAL A 162 -0.99 2.48 -3.46
N ALA A 163 -1.73 1.38 -3.32
CA ALA A 163 -2.08 0.55 -4.48
C ALA A 163 -3.12 1.29 -5.34
N ASP A 164 -4.05 1.98 -4.70
CA ASP A 164 -5.06 2.78 -5.36
C ASP A 164 -4.49 3.95 -6.13
N MET A 165 -3.44 4.59 -5.60
CA MET A 165 -2.67 5.58 -6.38
C MET A 165 -2.22 4.98 -7.72
N PHE A 166 -1.65 3.77 -7.72
CA PHE A 166 -1.24 3.10 -8.96
C PHE A 166 -2.43 2.86 -9.88
N TYR A 167 -3.53 2.30 -9.38
CA TYR A 167 -4.72 2.03 -10.20
C TYR A 167 -5.31 3.31 -10.81
N TYR A 168 -5.37 4.40 -10.03
CA TYR A 168 -5.89 5.69 -10.49
C TYR A 168 -5.01 6.32 -11.58
N HIS A 169 -3.68 6.24 -11.43
CA HIS A 169 -2.76 6.67 -12.48
C HIS A 169 -2.85 5.77 -13.73
N ALA A 170 -2.90 4.45 -13.57
CA ALA A 170 -2.93 3.50 -14.68
C ALA A 170 -4.20 3.64 -15.53
N ALA A 171 -5.35 3.84 -14.86
CA ALA A 171 -6.65 4.09 -15.48
C ALA A 171 -6.82 5.53 -16.01
N ALA A 172 -5.90 6.45 -15.67
CA ALA A 172 -6.08 7.89 -15.85
C ALA A 172 -7.43 8.41 -15.27
N ALA A 173 -7.81 7.88 -14.11
CA ALA A 173 -9.14 8.06 -13.52
C ALA A 173 -9.23 9.21 -12.51
N TRP A 174 -8.19 10.03 -12.35
CA TRP A 174 -8.18 11.07 -11.32
C TRP A 174 -9.32 12.08 -11.48
N THR A 175 -10.18 12.13 -10.46
CA THR A 175 -11.24 13.14 -10.28
C THR A 175 -11.19 13.69 -8.85
N PRO A 176 -11.79 14.85 -8.55
CA PRO A 176 -11.90 15.34 -7.17
C PRO A 176 -12.59 14.35 -6.22
N ASP A 177 -13.58 13.60 -6.71
CA ASP A 177 -14.27 12.56 -5.95
C ASP A 177 -13.34 11.37 -5.62
N LEU A 178 -12.63 10.82 -6.61
CA LEU A 178 -11.69 9.72 -6.37
C LEU A 178 -10.50 10.15 -5.50
N LEU A 179 -10.06 11.40 -5.60
CA LEU A 179 -9.08 11.96 -4.67
C LEU A 179 -9.63 12.00 -3.24
N PHE A 180 -10.87 12.43 -3.05
CA PHE A 180 -11.51 12.43 -1.73
C PHE A 180 -11.64 11.01 -1.16
N ARG A 181 -12.07 10.04 -1.98
CA ARG A 181 -12.11 8.61 -1.61
C ARG A 181 -10.74 8.08 -1.20
N LEU A 182 -9.69 8.43 -1.94
CA LEU A 182 -8.32 8.05 -1.59
C LEU A 182 -7.91 8.59 -0.21
N LEU A 183 -8.31 9.80 0.14
CA LEU A 183 -8.05 10.38 1.46
C LEU A 183 -8.83 9.65 2.56
N VAL A 184 -10.07 9.24 2.30
CA VAL A 184 -10.86 8.40 3.20
C VAL A 184 -10.18 7.05 3.43
N ILE A 185 -9.72 6.39 2.37
CA ILE A 185 -8.97 5.13 2.44
C ILE A 185 -7.65 5.34 3.19
N THR A 186 -6.92 6.42 2.92
CA THR A 186 -5.68 6.79 3.62
C THR A 186 -5.91 6.94 5.12
N ALA A 187 -7.01 7.59 5.52
CA ALA A 187 -7.40 7.73 6.92
C ALA A 187 -7.73 6.37 7.55
N GLY A 188 -8.49 5.53 6.85
CA GLY A 188 -8.78 4.15 7.26
C GLY A 188 -7.49 3.34 7.47
N ASN A 189 -6.56 3.42 6.51
CA ASN A 189 -5.26 2.76 6.63
C ASN A 189 -4.49 3.25 7.86
N ALA A 190 -4.39 4.57 8.08
CA ALA A 190 -3.71 5.11 9.26
C ALA A 190 -4.33 4.58 10.56
N VAL A 191 -5.66 4.61 10.69
CA VAL A 191 -6.38 4.10 11.86
C VAL A 191 -6.11 2.61 12.08
N GLY A 192 -6.26 1.77 11.05
CA GLY A 192 -6.08 0.32 11.17
C GLY A 192 -4.67 -0.07 11.61
N GLY A 193 -3.65 0.55 11.01
CA GLY A 193 -2.25 0.25 11.34
C GLY A 193 -1.87 0.71 12.75
N ILE A 194 -2.29 1.91 13.13
CA ILE A 194 -2.07 2.45 14.49
C ILE A 194 -2.79 1.60 15.53
N LEU A 195 -4.06 1.25 15.29
CA LEU A 195 -4.85 0.46 16.23
C LEU A 195 -4.22 -0.92 16.44
N ALA A 196 -3.81 -1.60 15.36
CA ALA A 196 -3.18 -2.91 15.44
C ALA A 196 -1.86 -2.87 16.23
N GLU A 197 -1.01 -1.87 15.97
CA GLU A 197 0.23 -1.67 16.72
C GLU A 197 -0.05 -1.44 18.21
N ARG A 198 -0.97 -0.53 18.53
CA ARG A 198 -1.26 -0.15 19.91
C ARG A 198 -1.85 -1.31 20.72
N LEU A 199 -2.74 -2.09 20.12
CA LEU A 199 -3.30 -3.29 20.76
C LEU A 199 -2.23 -4.35 20.99
N ARG A 200 -1.36 -4.60 20.01
CA ARG A 200 -0.24 -5.54 20.15
C ARG A 200 0.73 -5.12 21.26
N THR A 201 1.03 -3.82 21.36
CA THR A 201 1.89 -3.28 22.42
C THR A 201 1.21 -3.28 23.79
N PHE A 202 -0.11 -3.12 23.86
CA PHE A 202 -0.87 -3.20 25.11
C PHE A 202 -0.92 -4.63 25.67
N VAL A 203 -1.14 -5.64 24.82
CA VAL A 203 -1.20 -7.05 25.24
C VAL A 203 0.19 -7.63 25.60
N ALA A 204 1.26 -7.10 25.01
CA ALA A 204 2.62 -7.56 25.29
C ALA A 204 3.21 -7.01 26.61
N LYS A 205 2.49 -6.13 27.31
CA LYS A 205 2.86 -5.60 28.64
C LYS A 205 2.14 -6.39 29.72
#